data_AF-A0AAU5MKH3-F1
#
_entry.id   AF-A0AAU5MKH3-F1
#
_cell.length_a   1.000
_cell.length_b   1.000
_cell.length_c   1.000
_cell.angle_alpha   90.00
_cell.angle_beta   90.00
_cell.angle_gamma   90.00
#
_symmetry.space_group_name_H-M   'P 1'
#
loop_
_entity.id
_entity.type
_entity.pdbx_description
1 polymer ?
#
loop_
_entity_poly.entity_id
_entity_poly.type
_entity_poly.pdbx_seq_one_letter_code
_entity_poly.pdbx_strand_id
1 'polypeptide(L)'
;MQDLAERYRANLELLEAARVRLQAAVDAGTASDAQRRRLDTVKELLTPVSTTEVDADGNVVEVERPRQFLKVDPEGQGRAVEVLGNVQQAKNVAVLVPGMGNSLDTFRGQSDRGDLIRQEAGPSDTAVVVWLDYDSPQGLVEAASKDAALEGGPRLAEFLNELDELKAPDAEVTAVAHSYGTDVLGQALLAGGRAKRVVMTGSPGITKYVDEAADFVQPPSRLYVERAPGDYVAYSEWHGPDPATFSDAIRMATNDPIANDEAVSVHWHNEYYRPNSEALRNIGRVVRGDLGSITTTDTSRFAETKLVLGASWGGPLNAVAGAASKVYDGVVPLIRPSRDSARAAAESSAGGRQSGAELDAAAGGEGAARGIGVSRRRRAEGPRR
;
A
#
# COMPACT_ATOMS: atom_id res chain seq x y z
N MET A 1 -3.47 9.07 -23.80
CA MET A 1 -4.04 7.80 -24.34
C MET A 1 -3.07 7.03 -25.25
N GLN A 2 -2.48 7.63 -26.29
CA GLN A 2 -1.55 6.90 -27.18
C GLN A 2 -0.31 6.33 -26.46
N ASP A 3 0.24 7.08 -25.50
CA ASP A 3 1.48 6.72 -24.79
C ASP A 3 1.36 5.45 -23.91
N LEU A 4 0.28 5.32 -23.11
CA LEU A 4 0.11 4.17 -22.22
C LEU A 4 -0.14 2.85 -22.99
N ALA A 5 -0.97 2.88 -24.03
CA ALA A 5 -1.24 1.70 -24.85
C ALA A 5 0.03 1.26 -25.62
N GLU A 6 0.87 2.21 -26.03
CA GLU A 6 2.17 1.93 -26.63
C GLU A 6 3.13 1.30 -25.61
N ARG A 7 3.18 1.81 -24.37
CA ARG A 7 3.95 1.21 -23.28
C ARG A 7 3.54 -0.23 -22.97
N TYR A 8 2.24 -0.52 -22.93
CA TYR A 8 1.77 -1.90 -22.77
C TYR A 8 2.23 -2.80 -23.91
N ARG A 9 2.13 -2.32 -25.16
CA ARG A 9 2.58 -3.06 -26.34
C ARG A 9 4.08 -3.32 -26.31
N ALA A 10 4.88 -2.30 -26.00
CA ALA A 10 6.34 -2.41 -25.92
C ALA A 10 6.78 -3.44 -24.88
N ASN A 11 6.12 -3.50 -23.71
CA ASN A 11 6.43 -4.51 -22.70
C ASN A 11 5.99 -5.92 -23.13
N LEU A 12 4.89 -6.08 -23.85
CA LEU A 12 4.52 -7.38 -24.44
C LEU A 12 5.55 -7.83 -25.50
N GLU A 13 6.07 -6.91 -26.31
CA GLU A 13 7.13 -7.20 -27.27
C GLU A 13 8.44 -7.65 -26.58
N LEU A 14 8.78 -7.11 -25.42
CA LEU A 14 9.91 -7.58 -24.60
C LEU A 14 9.70 -9.02 -24.11
N LEU A 15 8.49 -9.35 -23.64
CA LEU A 15 8.15 -10.72 -23.26
C LEU A 15 8.23 -11.66 -24.47
N GLU A 16 7.73 -11.26 -25.64
CA GLU A 16 7.82 -12.07 -26.85
C GLU A 16 9.27 -12.30 -27.30
N ALA A 17 10.10 -11.26 -27.26
CA ALA A 17 11.53 -11.40 -27.55
C ALA A 17 12.22 -12.38 -26.58
N ALA A 18 11.87 -12.32 -25.29
CA ALA A 18 12.36 -13.27 -24.30
C ALA A 18 11.88 -14.70 -24.58
N ARG A 19 10.60 -14.89 -24.94
CA ARG A 19 10.04 -16.20 -25.32
C ARG A 19 10.79 -16.80 -26.49
N VAL A 20 11.02 -16.03 -27.55
CA VAL A 20 11.74 -16.48 -28.75
C VAL A 20 13.16 -16.90 -28.41
N ARG A 21 13.90 -16.07 -27.66
CA ARG A 21 15.28 -16.38 -27.26
C ARG A 21 15.35 -17.64 -26.37
N LEU A 22 14.46 -17.76 -25.37
CA LEU A 22 14.44 -18.89 -24.45
C LEU A 22 14.02 -20.19 -25.16
N GLN A 23 13.03 -20.11 -26.07
CA GLN A 23 12.62 -21.25 -26.89
C GLN A 23 13.78 -21.71 -27.80
N ALA A 24 14.51 -20.79 -28.42
CA ALA A 24 15.67 -21.15 -29.24
C ALA A 24 16.76 -21.88 -28.42
N ALA A 25 17.00 -21.48 -27.17
CA ALA A 25 17.92 -22.19 -26.29
C ALA A 25 17.41 -23.60 -25.91
N VAL A 26 16.10 -23.77 -25.74
CA VAL A 26 15.48 -25.09 -25.49
C VAL A 26 15.63 -25.99 -26.72
N ASP A 27 15.32 -25.48 -27.91
CA ASP A 27 15.37 -26.21 -29.17
C ASP A 27 16.81 -26.61 -29.53
N ALA A 28 17.79 -25.76 -29.21
CA ALA A 28 19.21 -26.06 -29.36
C ALA A 28 19.77 -27.02 -28.30
N GLY A 29 18.97 -27.40 -27.29
CA GLY A 29 19.42 -28.25 -26.18
C GLY A 29 20.38 -27.57 -25.21
N THR A 30 20.54 -26.24 -25.28
CA THR A 30 21.49 -25.46 -24.46
C THR A 30 20.84 -24.79 -23.24
N ALA A 31 19.51 -24.84 -23.12
CA ALA A 31 18.79 -24.21 -22.02
C ALA A 31 19.06 -24.88 -20.66
N SER A 32 19.37 -24.06 -19.66
CA SER A 32 19.38 -24.45 -18.25
C SER A 32 17.96 -24.67 -17.71
N ASP A 33 17.82 -25.32 -16.56
CA ASP A 33 16.52 -25.51 -15.90
C ASP A 33 15.84 -24.17 -15.55
N ALA A 34 16.64 -23.16 -15.18
CA ALA A 34 16.13 -21.82 -14.93
C ALA A 34 15.57 -21.17 -16.20
N GLN A 35 16.23 -21.36 -17.34
CA GLN A 35 15.74 -20.86 -18.63
C GLN A 35 14.47 -21.59 -19.09
N ARG A 36 14.35 -22.89 -18.82
CA ARG A 36 13.10 -23.65 -19.10
C ARG A 36 11.94 -23.14 -18.25
N ARG A 37 12.16 -22.96 -16.94
CA ARG A 37 11.13 -22.36 -16.06
C ARG A 37 10.75 -20.96 -16.50
N ARG A 38 11.73 -20.10 -16.80
CA ARG A 38 11.47 -18.73 -17.29
C ARG A 38 10.70 -18.74 -18.61
N LEU A 39 10.95 -19.70 -19.50
CA LEU A 39 10.17 -19.84 -20.74
C LEU A 39 8.70 -20.13 -20.45
N ASP A 40 8.41 -21.03 -19.51
CA ASP A 40 7.04 -21.35 -19.10
C ASP A 40 6.37 -20.13 -18.46
N THR A 41 7.07 -19.42 -17.57
CA THR A 41 6.62 -18.15 -16.98
C THR A 41 6.28 -17.13 -18.08
N VAL A 42 7.17 -16.89 -19.04
CA VAL A 42 6.95 -15.89 -20.10
C VAL A 42 5.77 -16.30 -20.99
N LYS A 43 5.60 -17.59 -21.30
CA LYS A 43 4.42 -18.09 -22.03
C LYS A 43 3.12 -17.81 -21.26
N GLU A 44 3.14 -17.98 -19.95
CA GLU A 44 2.00 -17.66 -19.09
C GLU A 44 1.71 -16.14 -19.08
N LEU A 45 2.73 -15.29 -18.95
CA LEU A 45 2.57 -13.83 -18.97
C LEU A 45 2.07 -13.30 -20.33
N LEU A 46 2.33 -14.02 -21.41
CA LEU A 46 1.83 -13.72 -22.76
C LEU A 46 0.42 -14.28 -23.02
N THR A 47 -0.07 -15.16 -22.15
CA THR A 47 -1.43 -15.70 -22.28
C THR A 47 -2.42 -14.59 -21.96
N PRO A 48 -3.37 -14.26 -22.87
CA PRO A 48 -4.42 -13.30 -22.60
C PRO A 48 -5.23 -13.67 -21.36
N VAL A 49 -5.84 -12.65 -20.76
CA VAL A 49 -6.78 -12.81 -19.65
C VAL A 49 -8.20 -12.62 -20.16
N SER A 50 -9.09 -13.50 -19.73
CA SER A 50 -10.51 -13.39 -19.98
C SER A 50 -11.11 -12.31 -19.08
N THR A 51 -11.82 -11.37 -19.69
CA THR A 51 -12.53 -10.29 -19.00
C THR A 51 -13.99 -10.29 -19.40
N THR A 52 -14.85 -9.79 -18.52
CA THR A 52 -16.27 -9.66 -18.82
C THR A 52 -16.57 -8.24 -19.29
N GLU A 53 -17.18 -8.11 -20.46
CA GLU A 53 -17.61 -6.83 -21.03
C GLU A 53 -19.11 -6.86 -21.33
N VAL A 54 -19.72 -5.69 -21.50
CA VAL A 54 -21.10 -5.55 -21.98
C VAL A 54 -21.05 -5.16 -23.45
N ASP A 55 -21.61 -6.00 -24.32
CA ASP A 55 -21.65 -5.72 -25.75
C ASP A 55 -22.68 -4.62 -26.10
N ALA A 56 -22.74 -4.25 -27.38
CA ALA A 56 -23.65 -3.20 -27.86
C ALA A 56 -25.14 -3.53 -27.66
N ASP A 57 -25.47 -4.81 -27.49
CA ASP A 57 -26.83 -5.32 -27.28
C ASP A 57 -27.16 -5.48 -25.78
N GLY A 58 -26.21 -5.14 -24.89
CA GLY A 58 -26.37 -5.22 -23.44
C GLY A 58 -26.07 -6.60 -22.85
N ASN A 59 -25.52 -7.53 -23.63
CA ASN A 59 -25.16 -8.85 -23.14
C ASN A 59 -23.79 -8.84 -22.47
N VAL A 60 -23.67 -9.63 -21.42
CA VAL A 60 -22.41 -9.91 -20.73
C VAL A 60 -21.63 -10.94 -21.55
N VAL A 61 -20.52 -10.52 -22.15
CA VAL A 61 -19.67 -11.36 -23.01
C VAL A 61 -18.27 -11.51 -22.42
N GLU A 62 -17.66 -12.67 -22.67
CA GLU A 62 -16.26 -12.93 -22.32
C GLU A 62 -15.35 -12.47 -23.47
N VAL A 63 -14.36 -11.64 -23.14
CA VAL A 63 -13.41 -11.05 -24.07
C VAL A 63 -12.00 -11.32 -23.60
N GLU A 64 -11.22 -11.93 -24.48
CA GLU A 64 -9.78 -12.11 -24.27
C GLU A 64 -9.03 -10.80 -24.49
N ARG A 65 -8.28 -10.36 -23.48
CA ARG A 65 -7.46 -9.16 -23.53
C ARG A 65 -6.01 -9.50 -23.22
N PRO A 66 -5.03 -8.98 -23.99
CA PRO A 66 -3.63 -9.08 -23.60
C PRO A 66 -3.43 -8.48 -22.20
N ARG A 67 -2.58 -9.12 -21.40
CA ARG A 67 -2.16 -8.57 -20.11
C ARG A 67 -1.45 -7.23 -20.30
N GLN A 68 -1.60 -6.34 -19.32
CA GLN A 68 -1.12 -4.96 -19.42
C GLN A 68 0.07 -4.75 -18.48
N PHE A 69 1.26 -4.53 -19.03
CA PHE A 69 2.47 -4.32 -18.24
C PHE A 69 3.04 -2.91 -18.47
N LEU A 70 3.23 -2.16 -17.38
CA LEU A 70 3.97 -0.89 -17.39
C LEU A 70 5.48 -1.13 -17.50
N LYS A 71 5.94 -2.26 -16.97
CA LYS A 71 7.34 -2.67 -17.00
C LYS A 71 7.45 -4.18 -16.94
N VAL A 72 8.38 -4.74 -17.71
CA VAL A 72 8.84 -6.13 -17.57
C VAL A 72 10.36 -6.18 -17.72
N ASP A 73 10.99 -7.04 -16.92
CA ASP A 73 12.37 -7.47 -17.12
C ASP A 73 12.41 -8.99 -16.92
N PRO A 74 12.60 -9.78 -17.99
CA PRO A 74 12.64 -11.22 -17.91
C PRO A 74 14.03 -11.78 -17.58
N GLU A 75 15.02 -10.95 -17.24
CA GLU A 75 16.36 -11.41 -16.83
C GLU A 75 16.48 -11.59 -15.31
N GLY A 76 17.46 -12.38 -14.86
CA GLY A 76 17.70 -12.61 -13.42
C GLY A 76 16.47 -13.17 -12.69
N GLN A 77 16.18 -12.65 -11.49
CA GLN A 77 14.93 -12.96 -10.77
C GLN A 77 13.68 -12.50 -11.54
N GLY A 78 13.85 -11.50 -12.41
CA GLY A 78 12.82 -10.90 -13.22
C GLY A 78 11.89 -9.99 -12.42
N ARG A 79 11.35 -9.00 -13.12
CA ARG A 79 10.53 -7.93 -12.56
C ARG A 79 9.33 -7.67 -13.45
N ALA A 80 8.21 -7.30 -12.86
CA ALA A 80 7.01 -6.93 -13.59
C ALA A 80 6.19 -5.89 -12.81
N VAL A 81 5.60 -4.97 -13.55
CA VAL A 81 4.59 -4.04 -13.06
C VAL A 81 3.36 -4.21 -13.94
N GLU A 82 2.36 -4.93 -13.43
CA GLU A 82 1.14 -5.26 -14.16
C GLU A 82 -0.03 -4.38 -13.73
N VAL A 83 -0.88 -4.01 -14.68
CA VAL A 83 -2.14 -3.30 -14.45
C VAL A 83 -3.32 -4.24 -14.65
N LEU A 84 -4.20 -4.29 -13.65
CA LEU A 84 -5.49 -4.96 -13.67
C LEU A 84 -6.59 -3.90 -13.71
N GLY A 85 -7.47 -3.96 -14.72
CA GLY A 85 -8.46 -2.91 -14.97
C GLY A 85 -7.90 -1.75 -15.79
N ASN A 86 -8.51 -0.56 -15.68
CA ASN A 86 -8.13 0.60 -16.48
C ASN A 86 -7.79 1.80 -15.59
N VAL A 87 -6.49 2.08 -15.41
CA VAL A 87 -6.01 3.20 -14.59
C VAL A 87 -6.46 4.57 -15.11
N GLN A 88 -6.75 4.71 -16.41
CA GLN A 88 -7.19 5.97 -17.01
C GLN A 88 -8.68 6.25 -16.80
N GLN A 89 -9.45 5.29 -16.27
CA GLN A 89 -10.90 5.41 -16.05
C GLN A 89 -11.30 5.10 -14.61
N ALA A 90 -10.48 4.38 -13.85
CA ALA A 90 -10.76 4.03 -12.47
C ALA A 90 -10.83 5.28 -11.58
N LYS A 91 -11.72 5.24 -10.58
CA LYS A 91 -11.78 6.22 -9.49
C LYS A 91 -10.77 5.90 -8.39
N ASN A 92 -10.43 4.63 -8.23
CA ASN A 92 -9.49 4.14 -7.24
C ASN A 92 -8.37 3.37 -7.93
N VAL A 93 -7.12 3.62 -7.53
CA VAL A 93 -5.96 2.85 -7.99
C VAL A 93 -5.26 2.27 -6.77
N ALA A 94 -5.24 0.95 -6.64
CA ALA A 94 -4.42 0.29 -5.63
C ALA A 94 -3.04 -0.06 -6.22
N VAL A 95 -1.98 0.08 -5.44
CA VAL A 95 -0.64 -0.41 -5.80
C VAL A 95 -0.26 -1.51 -4.81
N LEU A 96 -0.23 -2.76 -5.26
CA LEU A 96 0.13 -3.92 -4.45
C LEU A 96 1.64 -4.16 -4.48
N VAL A 97 2.29 -4.08 -3.32
CA VAL A 97 3.72 -4.34 -3.13
C VAL A 97 3.87 -5.66 -2.35
N PRO A 98 4.34 -6.74 -3.02
CA PRO A 98 4.43 -8.05 -2.41
C PRO A 98 5.63 -8.15 -1.45
N GLY A 99 5.71 -9.26 -0.71
CA GLY A 99 6.78 -9.54 0.25
C GLY A 99 7.94 -10.35 -0.33
N MET A 100 8.71 -10.99 0.56
CA MET A 100 9.77 -11.94 0.17
C MET A 100 9.22 -13.14 -0.61
N GLY A 101 10.10 -13.84 -1.32
CA GLY A 101 9.78 -15.04 -2.12
C GLY A 101 9.11 -14.74 -3.46
N ASN A 102 9.01 -13.46 -3.85
CA ASN A 102 8.43 -13.06 -5.12
C ASN A 102 9.51 -12.88 -6.18
N SER A 103 9.20 -13.33 -7.38
CA SER A 103 10.03 -13.20 -8.59
C SER A 103 9.09 -13.22 -9.78
N LEU A 104 9.63 -13.03 -11.00
CA LEU A 104 8.79 -13.16 -12.19
C LEU A 104 8.13 -14.56 -12.29
N ASP A 105 8.83 -15.60 -11.81
CA ASP A 105 8.36 -16.99 -11.85
C ASP A 105 7.25 -17.30 -10.83
N THR A 106 7.03 -16.44 -9.84
CA THR A 106 5.92 -16.54 -8.87
C THR A 106 4.89 -15.41 -9.02
N PHE A 107 5.05 -14.55 -10.03
CA PHE A 107 4.29 -13.32 -10.20
C PHE A 107 2.78 -13.56 -10.34
N ARG A 108 2.38 -14.70 -10.92
CA ARG A 108 0.96 -15.06 -11.08
C ARG A 108 0.18 -15.00 -9.77
N GLY A 109 0.77 -15.49 -8.67
CA GLY A 109 0.11 -15.45 -7.37
C GLY A 109 -0.13 -14.01 -6.86
N GLN A 110 0.71 -13.06 -7.26
CA GLN A 110 0.52 -11.64 -6.94
C GLN A 110 -0.50 -10.99 -7.88
N SER A 111 -0.56 -11.39 -9.15
CA SER A 111 -1.65 -11.00 -10.06
C SER A 111 -3.02 -11.44 -9.53
N ASP A 112 -3.15 -12.69 -9.09
CA ASP A 112 -4.39 -13.21 -8.50
C ASP A 112 -4.75 -12.45 -7.21
N ARG A 113 -3.76 -12.14 -6.36
CA ARG A 113 -3.95 -11.30 -5.18
C ARG A 113 -4.40 -9.87 -5.52
N GLY A 114 -3.83 -9.29 -6.57
CA GLY A 114 -4.23 -7.99 -7.10
C GLY A 114 -5.68 -8.00 -7.57
N ASP A 115 -6.12 -9.06 -8.25
CA ASP A 115 -7.52 -9.18 -8.67
C ASP A 115 -8.45 -9.34 -7.45
N LEU A 116 -8.08 -10.12 -6.43
CA LEU A 116 -8.87 -10.20 -5.19
C LEU A 116 -9.09 -8.83 -4.53
N ILE A 117 -8.06 -7.97 -4.48
CA ILE A 117 -8.20 -6.59 -3.99
C ILE A 117 -9.18 -5.81 -4.89
N ARG A 118 -9.03 -5.95 -6.21
CA ARG A 118 -9.88 -5.27 -7.20
C ARG A 118 -11.35 -5.66 -7.08
N GLN A 119 -11.63 -6.95 -6.89
CA GLN A 119 -12.98 -7.48 -6.72
C GLN A 119 -13.63 -6.92 -5.45
N GLU A 120 -12.93 -6.94 -4.30
CA GLU A 120 -13.46 -6.38 -3.06
C GLU A 120 -13.65 -4.86 -3.12
N ALA A 121 -12.78 -4.16 -3.85
CA ALA A 121 -12.85 -2.70 -4.00
C ALA A 121 -13.91 -2.23 -5.03
N GLY A 122 -14.56 -3.15 -5.76
CA GLY A 122 -15.46 -2.83 -6.85
C GLY A 122 -14.71 -2.75 -8.19
N PRO A 123 -14.77 -3.81 -9.03
CA PRO A 123 -13.90 -3.96 -10.20
C PRO A 123 -14.20 -3.01 -11.37
N SER A 124 -15.35 -2.33 -11.35
CA SER A 124 -15.75 -1.33 -12.35
C SER A 124 -15.14 0.05 -12.14
N ASP A 125 -14.88 0.41 -10.88
CA ASP A 125 -14.35 1.72 -10.47
C ASP A 125 -12.89 1.64 -9.97
N THR A 126 -12.31 0.45 -9.93
CA THR A 126 -10.98 0.19 -9.36
C THR A 126 -10.04 -0.46 -10.36
N ALA A 127 -8.83 0.09 -10.46
CA ALA A 127 -7.69 -0.56 -11.07
C ALA A 127 -6.67 -0.95 -9.98
N VAL A 128 -5.93 -2.03 -10.22
CA VAL A 128 -4.86 -2.48 -9.32
C VAL A 128 -3.57 -2.61 -10.12
N VAL A 129 -2.49 -2.00 -9.62
CA VAL A 129 -1.15 -2.16 -10.14
C VAL A 129 -0.40 -3.14 -9.23
N VAL A 130 -0.04 -4.31 -9.75
CA VAL A 130 0.81 -5.27 -9.04
C VAL A 130 2.26 -4.90 -9.33
N TRP A 131 2.95 -4.39 -8.32
CA TRP A 131 4.27 -3.79 -8.46
C TRP A 131 5.36 -4.71 -7.90
N LEU A 132 6.09 -5.41 -8.78
CA LEU A 132 7.30 -6.17 -8.45
C LEU A 132 8.47 -5.63 -9.29
N ASP A 133 8.97 -4.44 -8.94
CA ASP A 133 10.15 -3.82 -9.57
C ASP A 133 11.33 -3.67 -8.60
N TYR A 134 11.52 -4.68 -7.74
CA TYR A 134 12.67 -4.81 -6.86
C TYR A 134 13.07 -6.28 -6.75
N ASP A 135 14.32 -6.53 -6.36
CA ASP A 135 14.82 -7.89 -6.15
C ASP A 135 14.40 -8.36 -4.75
N SER A 136 13.24 -9.01 -4.70
CA SER A 136 12.68 -9.52 -3.45
C SER A 136 13.63 -10.56 -2.83
N PRO A 137 13.84 -10.54 -1.49
CA PRO A 137 14.56 -11.60 -0.81
C PRO A 137 13.96 -12.98 -1.10
N GLN A 138 14.76 -14.00 -1.41
CA GLN A 138 14.27 -15.35 -1.75
C GLN A 138 14.28 -16.32 -0.56
N GLY A 139 14.73 -15.87 0.61
CA GLY A 139 14.73 -16.65 1.83
C GLY A 139 14.85 -15.79 3.08
N LEU A 140 14.67 -16.41 4.26
CA LEU A 140 14.65 -15.70 5.55
C LEU A 140 15.97 -14.99 5.88
N VAL A 141 17.12 -15.52 5.43
CA VAL A 141 18.43 -14.92 5.67
C VAL A 141 18.56 -13.60 4.91
N GLU A 142 18.19 -13.59 3.63
CA GLU A 142 18.17 -12.37 2.81
C GLU A 142 17.10 -11.40 3.33
N ALA A 143 15.94 -11.91 3.76
CA ALA A 143 14.84 -11.11 4.28
C ALA A 143 15.13 -10.47 5.64
N ALA A 144 16.21 -10.87 6.33
CA ALA A 144 16.68 -10.19 7.53
C ALA A 144 17.57 -8.96 7.21
N SER A 145 18.01 -8.82 5.95
CA SER A 145 18.71 -7.63 5.46
C SER A 145 17.72 -6.58 4.96
N LYS A 146 18.12 -5.32 5.06
CA LYS A 146 17.39 -4.17 4.51
C LYS A 146 17.72 -3.82 3.07
N ASP A 147 18.76 -4.43 2.49
CA ASP A 147 19.30 -3.98 1.21
C ASP A 147 18.23 -3.93 0.12
N ALA A 148 17.40 -4.98 0.01
CA ALA A 148 16.31 -5.01 -0.96
C ALA A 148 15.25 -3.91 -0.74
N ALA A 149 14.95 -3.55 0.51
CA ALA A 149 14.04 -2.45 0.82
C ALA A 149 14.65 -1.08 0.52
N LEU A 150 15.94 -0.88 0.82
CA LEU A 150 16.67 0.35 0.53
C LEU A 150 16.87 0.58 -0.96
N GLU A 151 17.04 -0.49 -1.74
CA GLU A 151 17.13 -0.43 -3.20
C GLU A 151 15.75 -0.30 -3.88
N GLY A 152 14.74 -1.01 -3.37
CA GLY A 152 13.38 -1.01 -3.93
C GLY A 152 12.57 0.25 -3.58
N GLY A 153 12.79 0.83 -2.41
CA GLY A 153 12.05 1.99 -1.91
C GLY A 153 12.07 3.19 -2.86
N PRO A 154 13.26 3.69 -3.28
CA PRO A 154 13.34 4.81 -4.23
C PRO A 154 12.67 4.52 -5.58
N ARG A 155 12.74 3.28 -6.08
CA ARG A 155 12.06 2.86 -7.33
C ARG A 155 10.54 2.90 -7.18
N LEU A 156 10.03 2.44 -6.04
CA LEU A 156 8.60 2.52 -5.73
C LEU A 156 8.16 3.97 -5.54
N ALA A 157 8.99 4.83 -4.93
CA ALA A 157 8.71 6.25 -4.78
C ALA A 157 8.57 6.96 -6.13
N GLU A 158 9.50 6.69 -7.05
CA GLU A 158 9.46 7.17 -8.44
C GLU A 158 8.18 6.69 -9.13
N PHE A 159 7.87 5.39 -9.03
CA PHE A 159 6.66 4.82 -9.62
C PHE A 159 5.37 5.43 -9.07
N LEU A 160 5.26 5.63 -7.74
CA LEU A 160 4.08 6.24 -7.12
C LEU A 160 3.86 7.67 -7.63
N ASN A 161 4.93 8.43 -7.84
CA ASN A 161 4.84 9.78 -8.39
C ASN A 161 4.55 9.77 -9.91
N GLU A 162 5.13 8.83 -10.66
CA GLU A 162 4.83 8.62 -12.09
C GLU A 162 3.36 8.23 -12.31
N LEU A 163 2.78 7.46 -11.39
CA LEU A 163 1.40 6.98 -11.48
C LEU A 163 0.39 8.13 -11.56
N ASP A 164 0.69 9.30 -11.00
CA ASP A 164 -0.14 10.50 -11.10
C ASP A 164 -0.33 10.97 -12.55
N GLU A 165 0.63 10.69 -13.43
CA GLU A 165 0.55 11.02 -14.86
C GLU A 165 -0.21 9.94 -15.67
N LEU A 166 -0.27 8.70 -15.15
CA LEU A 166 -0.86 7.56 -15.83
C LEU A 166 -2.35 7.36 -15.50
N LYS A 167 -2.76 7.73 -14.28
CA LYS A 167 -4.12 7.52 -13.76
C LYS A 167 -5.09 8.61 -14.23
N ALA A 168 -6.40 8.39 -14.01
CA ALA A 168 -7.38 9.47 -14.14
C ALA A 168 -7.05 10.62 -13.15
N PRO A 169 -7.23 11.90 -13.53
CA PRO A 169 -6.79 13.04 -12.70
C PRO A 169 -7.30 12.98 -11.25
N ASP A 170 -8.57 12.65 -11.07
CA ASP A 170 -9.24 12.60 -9.75
C ASP A 170 -9.13 11.23 -9.06
N ALA A 171 -8.45 10.25 -9.66
CA ALA A 171 -8.31 8.93 -9.06
C ALA A 171 -7.48 8.97 -7.78
N GLU A 172 -7.94 8.30 -6.73
CA GLU A 172 -7.20 8.22 -5.47
C GLU A 172 -6.30 6.98 -5.44
N VAL A 173 -5.02 7.17 -5.07
CA VAL A 173 -4.04 6.09 -4.98
C VAL A 173 -3.97 5.53 -3.57
N THR A 174 -4.13 4.21 -3.44
CA THR A 174 -3.92 3.46 -2.19
C THR A 174 -2.73 2.52 -2.36
N ALA A 175 -1.65 2.71 -1.60
CA ALA A 175 -0.53 1.77 -1.58
C ALA A 175 -0.84 0.64 -0.59
N VAL A 176 -0.78 -0.61 -1.04
CA VAL A 176 -1.06 -1.81 -0.25
C VAL A 176 0.18 -2.68 -0.23
N ALA A 177 0.76 -2.90 0.94
CA ALA A 177 1.98 -3.67 1.09
C ALA A 177 1.82 -4.86 2.03
N HIS A 178 2.58 -5.92 1.75
CA HIS A 178 2.55 -7.15 2.52
C HIS A 178 3.94 -7.60 2.96
N SER A 179 4.08 -8.02 4.23
CA SER A 179 5.31 -8.60 4.75
C SER A 179 6.52 -7.68 4.48
N TYR A 180 7.62 -8.21 3.92
CA TYR A 180 8.80 -7.42 3.54
C TYR A 180 8.47 -6.21 2.64
N GLY A 181 7.43 -6.30 1.81
CA GLY A 181 6.97 -5.19 0.97
C GLY A 181 6.53 -3.97 1.77
N THR A 182 6.17 -4.14 3.06
CA THR A 182 5.85 -3.00 3.94
C THR A 182 7.08 -2.17 4.29
N ASP A 183 8.27 -2.80 4.37
CA ASP A 183 9.54 -2.07 4.51
C ASP A 183 9.84 -1.33 3.20
N VAL A 184 9.72 -2.00 2.04
CA VAL A 184 9.89 -1.37 0.72
C VAL A 184 8.98 -0.14 0.56
N LEU A 185 7.69 -0.26 0.91
CA LEU A 185 6.74 0.86 0.87
C LEU A 185 7.10 1.94 1.89
N GLY A 186 7.52 1.58 3.10
CA GLY A 186 7.98 2.54 4.09
C GLY A 186 9.20 3.34 3.60
N GLN A 187 10.20 2.68 3.00
CA GLN A 187 11.34 3.33 2.37
C GLN A 187 10.90 4.23 1.20
N ALA A 188 9.91 3.82 0.41
CA ALA A 188 9.38 4.63 -0.68
C ALA A 188 8.74 5.93 -0.18
N LEU A 189 7.97 5.85 0.90
CA LEU A 189 7.34 7.01 1.52
C LEU A 189 8.38 7.95 2.15
N LEU A 190 9.40 7.41 2.81
CA LEU A 190 10.57 8.17 3.30
C LEU A 190 11.37 8.83 2.17
N ALA A 191 11.41 8.21 0.98
CA ALA A 191 12.04 8.74 -0.22
C ALA A 191 11.16 9.76 -0.99
N GLY A 192 9.98 10.11 -0.46
CA GLY A 192 9.11 11.13 -1.04
C GLY A 192 8.05 10.60 -2.01
N GLY A 193 7.83 9.29 -2.06
CA GLY A 193 6.67 8.68 -2.73
C GLY A 193 5.37 9.09 -2.04
N ARG A 194 4.28 9.20 -2.81
CA ARG A 194 2.99 9.68 -2.30
C ARG A 194 1.87 8.70 -2.62
N ALA A 195 1.02 8.46 -1.64
CA ALA A 195 -0.26 7.76 -1.80
C ALA A 195 -1.28 8.40 -0.87
N LYS A 196 -2.55 8.47 -1.28
CA LYS A 196 -3.64 9.03 -0.46
C LYS A 196 -3.91 8.18 0.78
N ARG A 197 -3.74 6.86 0.65
CA ARG A 197 -3.95 5.88 1.73
C ARG A 197 -2.83 4.85 1.68
N VAL A 198 -2.43 4.36 2.85
CA VAL A 198 -1.35 3.38 2.99
C VAL A 198 -1.87 2.22 3.81
N VAL A 199 -1.85 1.02 3.25
CA VAL A 199 -2.23 -0.23 3.91
C VAL A 199 -0.98 -1.10 4.07
N MET A 200 -0.71 -1.55 5.29
CA MET A 200 0.38 -2.48 5.59
C MET A 200 -0.15 -3.71 6.32
N THR A 201 0.18 -4.89 5.78
CA THR A 201 -0.29 -6.18 6.30
C THR A 201 0.90 -7.03 6.73
N GLY A 202 0.89 -7.54 7.96
CA GLY A 202 1.92 -8.46 8.47
C GLY A 202 3.34 -7.89 8.45
N SER A 203 3.52 -6.61 8.80
CA SER A 203 4.78 -5.90 8.64
C SER A 203 5.86 -6.36 9.64
N PRO A 204 7.08 -6.73 9.20
CA PRO A 204 8.23 -6.96 10.09
C PRO A 204 8.89 -5.67 10.61
N GLY A 205 8.23 -4.52 10.47
CA GLY A 205 8.78 -3.19 10.73
C GLY A 205 9.28 -2.49 9.47
N ILE A 206 9.53 -1.17 9.60
CA ILE A 206 9.98 -0.29 8.50
C ILE A 206 11.39 0.20 8.73
N THR A 207 11.71 0.78 9.87
CA THR A 207 13.08 1.14 10.25
C THR A 207 13.12 1.29 11.76
N LYS A 208 14.28 1.07 12.38
CA LYS A 208 14.45 1.15 13.84
C LYS A 208 14.04 2.50 14.46
N TYR A 209 13.98 3.56 13.66
CA TYR A 209 13.74 4.94 14.12
C TYR A 209 12.38 5.49 13.70
N VAL A 210 11.49 4.65 13.18
CA VAL A 210 10.09 5.01 12.91
C VAL A 210 9.25 4.40 14.03
N ASP A 211 8.63 5.25 14.84
CA ASP A 211 7.81 4.85 15.99
C ASP A 211 6.36 5.34 15.90
N GLU A 212 6.03 6.15 14.88
CA GLU A 212 4.68 6.58 14.57
C GLU A 212 4.41 6.67 13.06
N ALA A 213 3.14 6.66 12.65
CA ALA A 213 2.77 6.78 11.24
C ALA A 213 3.21 8.14 10.66
N ALA A 214 3.16 9.20 11.46
CA ALA A 214 3.54 10.56 11.06
C ALA A 214 5.00 10.70 10.61
N ASP A 215 5.89 9.78 10.98
CA ASP A 215 7.30 9.80 10.57
C ASP A 215 7.49 9.61 9.05
N PHE A 216 6.55 8.94 8.39
CA PHE A 216 6.67 8.57 6.97
C PHE A 216 5.37 8.70 6.17
N VAL A 217 4.20 8.78 6.83
CA VAL A 217 2.91 9.05 6.19
C VAL A 217 2.49 10.48 6.49
N GLN A 218 2.65 11.36 5.51
CA GLN A 218 2.32 12.77 5.65
C GLN A 218 0.80 13.01 5.52
N PRO A 219 0.18 13.85 6.38
CA PRO A 219 -1.21 14.28 6.18
C PRO A 219 -1.43 14.90 4.79
N PRO A 220 -2.62 14.74 4.17
CA PRO A 220 -3.83 14.11 4.70
C PRO A 220 -3.86 12.58 4.55
N SER A 221 -2.75 11.94 4.18
CA SER A 221 -2.67 10.49 4.06
C SER A 221 -2.74 9.83 5.43
N ARG A 222 -3.24 8.59 5.47
CA ARG A 222 -3.38 7.81 6.70
C ARG A 222 -2.86 6.40 6.52
N LEU A 223 -2.32 5.86 7.61
CA LEU A 223 -1.82 4.51 7.72
C LEU A 223 -2.90 3.58 8.28
N TYR A 224 -3.16 2.47 7.59
CA TYR A 224 -4.07 1.40 7.95
C TYR A 224 -3.26 0.11 8.08
N VAL A 225 -3.41 -0.60 9.19
CA VAL A 225 -2.50 -1.70 9.54
C VAL A 225 -3.26 -2.95 9.97
N GLU A 226 -2.88 -4.08 9.38
CA GLU A 226 -3.37 -5.40 9.72
C GLU A 226 -2.23 -6.29 10.23
N ARG A 227 -2.53 -7.04 11.28
CA ARG A 227 -1.64 -8.03 11.89
C ARG A 227 -2.53 -9.14 12.40
N ALA A 228 -2.34 -10.32 11.85
CA ALA A 228 -3.05 -11.51 12.26
C ALA A 228 -2.49 -12.02 13.59
N PRO A 229 -3.32 -12.60 14.48
CA PRO A 229 -2.87 -12.99 15.81
C PRO A 229 -1.68 -13.96 15.85
N GLY A 230 -1.53 -14.82 14.84
CA GLY A 230 -0.44 -15.80 14.70
C GLY A 230 0.67 -15.39 13.74
N ASP A 231 0.70 -14.13 13.31
CA ASP A 231 1.74 -13.63 12.42
C ASP A 231 3.07 -13.38 13.15
N TYR A 232 3.90 -14.41 13.23
CA TYR A 232 5.23 -14.35 13.84
C TYR A 232 6.17 -13.33 13.19
N VAL A 233 5.98 -13.01 11.91
CA VAL A 233 6.83 -12.05 11.19
C VAL A 233 6.52 -10.65 11.69
N ALA A 234 5.25 -10.31 11.84
CA ALA A 234 4.85 -9.02 12.40
C ALA A 234 5.38 -8.83 13.83
N TYR A 235 5.37 -9.89 14.63
CA TYR A 235 5.95 -9.85 15.97
C TYR A 235 7.49 -9.93 16.00
N SER A 236 8.18 -10.16 14.89
CA SER A 236 9.64 -10.24 14.88
C SER A 236 10.29 -8.87 15.02
N GLU A 237 9.65 -7.81 14.50
CA GLU A 237 10.18 -6.45 14.44
C GLU A 237 11.60 -6.37 13.85
N TRP A 238 11.95 -7.29 12.93
CA TRP A 238 13.29 -7.41 12.35
C TRP A 238 13.82 -6.10 11.78
N HIS A 239 12.94 -5.28 11.20
CA HIS A 239 13.31 -4.03 10.56
C HIS A 239 12.93 -2.80 11.37
N GLY A 240 12.34 -2.96 12.56
CA GLY A 240 11.89 -1.86 13.41
C GLY A 240 10.54 -2.17 14.06
N PRO A 241 9.99 -1.20 14.81
CA PRO A 241 8.68 -1.33 15.45
C PRO A 241 7.58 -1.79 14.49
N ASP A 242 6.70 -2.66 14.97
CA ASP A 242 5.52 -3.12 14.23
C ASP A 242 4.52 -1.95 14.07
N PRO A 243 4.17 -1.54 12.83
CA PRO A 243 3.22 -0.47 12.60
C PRO A 243 1.84 -0.68 13.23
N ALA A 244 1.45 -1.93 13.54
CA ALA A 244 0.24 -2.22 14.31
C ALA A 244 0.27 -1.69 15.76
N THR A 245 1.44 -1.25 16.24
CA THR A 245 1.62 -0.64 17.57
C THR A 245 1.63 0.89 17.55
N PHE A 246 1.60 1.52 16.37
CA PHE A 246 1.60 2.97 16.24
C PHE A 246 0.26 3.56 16.67
N SER A 247 0.30 4.51 17.61
CA SER A 247 -0.90 5.07 18.23
C SER A 247 -1.75 5.94 17.29
N ASP A 248 -1.14 6.41 16.20
CA ASP A 248 -1.73 7.27 15.17
C ASP A 248 -2.14 6.49 13.90
N ALA A 249 -1.85 5.18 13.83
CA ALA A 249 -2.31 4.29 12.77
C ALA A 249 -3.74 3.77 13.03
N ILE A 250 -4.47 3.44 11.96
CA ILE A 250 -5.76 2.74 12.07
C ILE A 250 -5.53 1.24 12.10
N ARG A 251 -5.76 0.64 13.27
CA ARG A 251 -5.67 -0.80 13.48
C ARG A 251 -6.91 -1.52 12.95
N MET A 252 -6.81 -2.11 11.76
CA MET A 252 -7.91 -2.84 11.13
C MET A 252 -8.02 -4.26 11.68
N ALA A 253 -9.26 -4.76 11.80
CA ALA A 253 -9.51 -6.12 12.26
C ALA A 253 -9.19 -7.15 11.16
N THR A 254 -8.58 -8.27 11.52
CA THR A 254 -8.30 -9.40 10.61
C THR A 254 -9.22 -10.60 10.85
N ASN A 255 -9.85 -10.63 12.03
CA ASN A 255 -10.95 -11.50 12.38
C ASN A 255 -12.24 -10.68 12.38
N ASP A 256 -13.37 -11.35 12.26
CA ASP A 256 -14.66 -10.72 12.41
C ASP A 256 -15.31 -11.10 13.74
N PRO A 257 -14.99 -10.41 14.86
CA PRO A 257 -15.69 -10.62 16.12
C PRO A 257 -17.04 -9.89 16.20
N ILE A 258 -17.48 -9.18 15.14
CA ILE A 258 -18.59 -8.21 15.21
C ILE A 258 -19.75 -8.54 14.24
N ALA A 259 -19.54 -9.24 13.12
CA ALA A 259 -20.57 -9.42 12.10
C ALA A 259 -21.39 -10.73 12.19
N ASN A 260 -21.11 -11.62 13.15
CA ASN A 260 -21.84 -12.90 13.27
C ASN A 260 -21.84 -13.71 11.94
N ASP A 261 -20.78 -13.57 11.15
CA ASP A 261 -20.72 -14.00 9.75
C ASP A 261 -19.96 -15.33 9.57
N GLU A 262 -20.22 -16.04 8.46
CA GLU A 262 -19.51 -17.26 8.04
C GLU A 262 -18.06 -17.00 7.54
N ALA A 263 -17.53 -15.80 7.81
CA ALA A 263 -16.28 -15.29 7.29
C ALA A 263 -15.06 -16.10 7.77
N VAL A 264 -14.09 -16.21 6.86
CA VAL A 264 -12.86 -16.95 7.11
C VAL A 264 -11.94 -16.10 7.99
N SER A 265 -11.59 -16.62 9.18
CA SER A 265 -10.64 -15.95 10.06
C SER A 265 -9.20 -16.06 9.53
N VAL A 266 -8.49 -14.92 9.55
CA VAL A 266 -7.08 -14.79 9.20
C VAL A 266 -6.25 -14.91 10.48
N HIS A 267 -5.40 -15.93 10.53
CA HIS A 267 -4.56 -16.20 11.69
C HIS A 267 -3.08 -16.16 11.37
N TRP A 268 -2.70 -16.44 10.12
CA TRP A 268 -1.31 -16.63 9.72
C TRP A 268 -0.80 -15.56 8.76
N HIS A 269 0.52 -15.46 8.67
CA HIS A 269 1.23 -14.44 7.91
C HIS A 269 0.77 -14.31 6.44
N ASN A 270 0.43 -15.41 5.77
CA ASN A 270 0.08 -15.36 4.34
C ASN A 270 -1.43 -15.24 4.06
N GLU A 271 -2.26 -15.08 5.10
CA GLU A 271 -3.71 -15.24 4.99
C GLU A 271 -4.51 -13.93 4.81
N TYR A 272 -3.89 -12.75 4.88
CA TYR A 272 -4.58 -11.46 4.81
C TYR A 272 -5.46 -11.25 3.58
N TYR A 273 -5.17 -11.98 2.50
CA TYR A 273 -5.88 -11.88 1.23
C TYR A 273 -6.84 -13.06 0.99
N ARG A 274 -7.18 -13.83 2.02
CA ARG A 274 -8.15 -14.93 1.86
C ARG A 274 -9.50 -14.37 1.40
N PRO A 275 -10.11 -14.95 0.35
CA PRO A 275 -11.47 -14.58 -0.04
C PRO A 275 -12.44 -14.74 1.13
N ASN A 276 -13.44 -13.87 1.21
CA ASN A 276 -14.43 -13.83 2.30
C ASN A 276 -13.82 -13.63 3.70
N SER A 277 -12.63 -13.02 3.80
CA SER A 277 -12.06 -12.59 5.08
C SER A 277 -12.31 -11.12 5.35
N GLU A 278 -12.39 -10.77 6.62
CA GLU A 278 -12.54 -9.37 7.03
C GLU A 278 -11.31 -8.52 6.73
N ALA A 279 -10.12 -9.13 6.74
CA ALA A 279 -8.88 -8.49 6.31
C ALA A 279 -9.01 -8.01 4.85
N LEU A 280 -9.33 -8.90 3.91
CA LEU A 280 -9.47 -8.52 2.51
C LEU A 280 -10.62 -7.51 2.28
N ARG A 281 -11.75 -7.65 3.01
CA ARG A 281 -12.85 -6.68 2.98
C ARG A 281 -12.40 -5.29 3.44
N ASN A 282 -11.61 -5.20 4.52
CA ASN A 282 -11.04 -3.94 5.00
C ASN A 282 -10.08 -3.31 3.99
N ILE A 283 -9.19 -4.10 3.37
CA ILE A 283 -8.34 -3.64 2.27
C ILE A 283 -9.19 -3.03 1.15
N GLY A 284 -10.24 -3.74 0.71
CA GLY A 284 -11.18 -3.25 -0.31
C GLY A 284 -11.89 -1.94 0.08
N ARG A 285 -12.34 -1.82 1.33
CA ARG A 285 -12.95 -0.60 1.88
C ARG A 285 -12.00 0.59 1.87
N VAL A 286 -10.74 0.40 2.26
CA VAL A 286 -9.71 1.45 2.20
C VAL A 286 -9.47 1.87 0.75
N VAL A 287 -9.28 0.90 -0.15
CA VAL A 287 -9.02 1.17 -1.58
C VAL A 287 -10.14 2.00 -2.20
N ARG A 288 -11.42 1.63 -1.97
CA ARG A 288 -12.57 2.34 -2.53
C ARG A 288 -13.01 3.60 -1.75
N GLY A 289 -12.29 3.96 -0.69
CA GLY A 289 -12.57 5.13 0.13
C GLY A 289 -13.77 5.02 1.07
N ASP A 290 -14.29 3.81 1.30
CA ASP A 290 -15.39 3.50 2.21
C ASP A 290 -14.88 3.40 3.67
N LEU A 291 -14.24 4.47 4.13
CA LEU A 291 -13.49 4.49 5.38
C LEU A 291 -14.38 4.36 6.63
N GLY A 292 -15.67 4.72 6.52
CA GLY A 292 -16.64 4.60 7.61
C GLY A 292 -17.09 3.16 7.89
N SER A 293 -16.85 2.23 6.96
CA SER A 293 -17.24 0.83 7.09
C SER A 293 -16.08 -0.07 7.55
N ILE A 294 -14.90 0.49 7.81
CA ILE A 294 -13.73 -0.25 8.28
C ILE A 294 -14.00 -0.78 9.68
N THR A 295 -13.72 -2.07 9.89
CA THR A 295 -13.72 -2.65 11.23
C THR A 295 -12.34 -2.53 11.85
N THR A 296 -12.31 -2.17 13.14
CA THR A 296 -11.08 -1.93 13.88
C THR A 296 -10.99 -2.85 15.08
N THR A 297 -9.77 -3.10 15.54
CA THR A 297 -9.50 -3.84 16.78
C THR A 297 -8.54 -3.05 17.67
N ASP A 298 -8.69 -3.20 18.98
CA ASP A 298 -7.78 -2.69 20.01
C ASP A 298 -7.02 -3.82 20.72
N THR A 299 -7.00 -5.01 20.12
CA THR A 299 -6.33 -6.19 20.67
C THR A 299 -4.84 -5.94 20.91
N SER A 300 -4.43 -6.11 22.17
CA SER A 300 -3.02 -6.02 22.52
C SER A 300 -2.21 -7.20 21.97
N ARG A 301 -0.92 -6.97 21.69
CA ARG A 301 0.06 -8.03 21.32
C ARG A 301 0.04 -9.22 22.29
N PHE A 302 -0.16 -8.97 23.58
CA PHE A 302 -0.28 -10.03 24.59
C PHE A 302 -1.55 -10.89 24.40
N ALA A 303 -2.70 -10.26 24.11
CA ALA A 303 -3.95 -10.97 23.87
C ALA A 303 -3.88 -11.83 22.59
N GLU A 304 -3.30 -11.29 21.53
CA GLU A 304 -3.20 -11.96 20.23
C GLU A 304 -2.26 -13.17 20.28
N THR A 305 -1.09 -13.06 20.94
CA THR A 305 -0.14 -14.18 21.08
C THR A 305 -0.64 -15.31 21.98
N LYS A 306 -1.60 -15.05 22.87
CA LYS A 306 -2.24 -16.08 23.72
C LYS A 306 -3.30 -16.90 22.97
N LEU A 307 -3.94 -16.30 21.96
CA LEU A 307 -5.07 -16.84 21.20
C LEU A 307 -4.68 -18.05 20.32
N VAL A 308 -3.42 -18.14 19.90
CA VAL A 308 -2.97 -19.12 18.91
C VAL A 308 -2.52 -20.44 19.55
N LEU A 309 -2.06 -20.44 20.81
CA LEU A 309 -1.40 -21.62 21.42
C LEU A 309 -1.60 -21.80 22.94
N GLY A 310 -2.42 -20.99 23.62
CA GLY A 310 -2.66 -21.13 25.07
C GLY A 310 -1.49 -20.71 25.99
N ALA A 311 -0.35 -20.28 25.43
CA ALA A 311 0.78 -19.70 26.15
C ALA A 311 1.47 -18.59 25.32
N SER A 312 1.91 -17.50 25.96
CA SER A 312 2.51 -16.33 25.29
C SER A 312 3.99 -16.55 24.94
N TRP A 313 4.32 -16.44 23.64
CA TRP A 313 5.70 -16.52 23.12
C TRP A 313 6.43 -15.16 23.05
N GLY A 314 5.83 -14.08 23.56
CA GLY A 314 6.38 -12.71 23.43
C GLY A 314 7.73 -12.49 24.13
N GLY A 315 8.00 -13.19 25.24
CA GLY A 315 9.27 -13.06 25.97
C GLY A 315 10.48 -13.64 25.23
N PRO A 316 10.42 -14.91 24.76
CA PRO A 316 11.53 -15.55 24.06
C PRO A 316 11.91 -14.89 22.72
N LEU A 317 10.95 -14.40 21.93
CA LEU A 317 11.24 -13.79 20.61
C LEU A 317 11.89 -12.41 20.73
N ASN A 318 11.49 -11.60 21.72
CA ASN A 318 12.12 -10.29 21.98
C ASN A 318 13.61 -10.40 22.31
N ALA A 319 14.02 -11.49 22.97
CA ALA A 319 15.42 -11.76 23.28
C ALA A 319 16.25 -12.10 22.02
N VAL A 320 15.65 -12.81 21.05
CA VAL A 320 16.29 -13.13 19.77
C VAL A 320 16.34 -11.90 18.85
N ALA A 321 15.29 -11.09 18.82
CA ALA A 321 15.25 -9.82 18.09
C ALA A 321 16.30 -8.81 18.62
N GLY A 322 16.49 -8.77 19.94
CA GLY A 322 17.56 -7.96 20.57
C GLY A 322 18.98 -8.37 20.16
N ALA A 323 19.21 -9.64 19.79
CA ALA A 323 20.48 -10.10 19.27
C ALA A 323 20.69 -9.72 17.80
N ALA A 324 19.64 -9.79 16.96
CA ALA A 324 19.67 -9.33 15.58
C ALA A 324 19.87 -7.80 15.46
N SER A 325 19.28 -7.04 16.39
CA SER A 325 19.45 -5.58 16.50
C SER A 325 20.93 -5.16 16.64
N LYS A 326 21.76 -5.93 17.36
CA LYS A 326 23.19 -5.62 17.54
C LYS A 326 24.02 -5.76 16.26
N VAL A 327 23.58 -6.60 15.31
CA VAL A 327 24.25 -6.77 14.01
C VAL A 327 24.00 -5.54 13.13
N TYR A 328 22.80 -4.96 13.23
CA TYR A 328 22.38 -3.80 12.44
C TYR A 328 23.14 -2.50 12.75
N ASP A 329 23.56 -2.29 14.01
CA ASP A 329 24.33 -1.09 14.41
C ASP A 329 25.75 -1.06 13.82
N GLY A 330 26.21 -2.17 13.22
CA GLY A 330 27.52 -2.28 12.58
C GLY A 330 27.55 -2.02 11.06
N VAL A 331 26.40 -1.90 10.39
CA VAL A 331 26.33 -1.97 8.92
C VAL A 331 25.70 -0.72 8.27
N VAL A 332 24.95 0.11 9.00
CA VAL A 332 24.26 1.28 8.41
C VAL A 332 24.81 2.61 8.98
N PRO A 333 25.32 3.54 8.14
CA PRO A 333 25.66 4.89 8.59
C PRO A 333 24.41 5.62 9.08
N LEU A 334 24.54 6.20 10.28
CA LEU A 334 23.52 6.95 11.00
C LEU A 334 23.04 8.18 10.20
N ILE A 335 21.90 8.06 9.52
CA ILE A 335 21.13 9.23 9.08
C ILE A 335 19.79 9.20 9.81
N ARG A 336 19.73 9.95 10.91
CA ARG A 336 18.46 10.34 11.52
C ARG A 336 17.86 11.45 10.65
N PRO A 337 16.60 11.38 10.20
CA PRO A 337 15.89 12.57 9.77
C PRO A 337 15.89 13.56 10.93
N SER A 338 16.46 14.76 10.74
CA SER A 338 16.43 15.76 11.82
C SER A 338 14.99 16.24 12.01
N ARG A 339 14.53 16.25 13.27
CA ARG A 339 13.23 16.82 13.67
C ARG A 339 13.03 18.25 13.15
N ASP A 340 14.13 18.97 12.90
CA ASP A 340 14.12 20.31 12.35
C ASP A 340 13.73 20.37 10.87
N SER A 341 14.00 19.32 10.08
CA SER A 341 13.63 19.27 8.65
C SER A 341 12.12 19.05 8.47
N ALA A 342 11.53 18.17 9.29
CA ALA A 342 10.08 17.94 9.32
C ALA A 342 9.32 19.16 9.84
N ARG A 343 9.89 19.87 10.82
CA ARG A 343 9.31 21.09 11.39
C ARG A 343 9.44 22.32 10.48
N ALA A 344 10.56 22.47 9.76
CA ALA A 344 10.74 23.53 8.78
C ALA A 344 9.78 23.39 7.57
N ALA A 345 9.46 22.16 7.17
CA ALA A 345 8.44 21.89 6.16
C ALA A 345 7.03 22.31 6.64
N ALA A 346 6.70 22.04 7.92
CA ALA A 346 5.44 22.45 8.54
C ALA A 346 5.33 23.99 8.71
N GLU A 347 6.41 24.65 9.12
CA GLU A 347 6.42 26.11 9.34
C GLU A 347 6.40 26.91 8.01
N SER A 348 6.99 26.38 6.93
CA SER A 348 6.91 27.01 5.59
C SER A 348 5.48 27.03 5.02
N SER A 349 4.61 26.11 5.44
CA SER A 349 3.19 26.07 5.05
C SER A 349 2.30 27.02 5.86
N ALA A 350 2.78 27.51 7.02
CA ALA A 350 2.08 28.46 7.88
C ALA A 350 2.43 29.94 7.57
N GLY A 351 3.51 30.20 6.82
CA GLY A 351 3.98 31.55 6.47
C GLY A 351 3.23 32.26 5.34
N GLY A 352 2.21 31.63 4.74
CA GLY A 352 1.45 32.18 3.60
C GLY A 352 0.37 33.21 3.94
N ARG A 353 0.28 33.69 5.19
CA ARG A 353 -0.61 34.81 5.56
C ARG A 353 0.11 35.82 6.43
N GLN A 354 0.83 36.74 5.81
CA GLN A 354 0.89 38.17 6.16
C GLN A 354 1.97 38.86 5.33
N SER A 355 1.55 39.58 4.28
CA SER A 355 2.27 40.77 3.82
C SER A 355 1.27 41.71 3.13
N GLY A 356 0.92 42.76 3.86
CA GLY A 356 0.07 43.86 3.42
C GLY A 356 0.31 44.99 4.40
N ALA A 357 1.41 45.70 4.19
CA ALA A 357 1.96 46.71 5.07
C ALA A 357 1.04 47.95 5.17
N GLU A 358 1.08 48.53 6.36
CA GLU A 358 0.54 49.83 6.74
C GLU A 358 1.07 50.98 5.85
N LEU A 359 0.18 51.90 5.49
CA LEU A 359 0.53 53.28 5.16
C LEU A 359 -0.47 54.23 5.86
N ASP A 360 0.12 55.07 6.71
CA ASP A 360 -0.29 56.41 7.16
C ASP A 360 -1.65 56.63 7.83
N ALA A 361 -1.58 56.84 9.16
CA ALA A 361 -2.57 57.58 9.93
C ALA A 361 -2.06 59.02 10.17
N ALA A 362 -2.81 60.00 9.67
CA ALA A 362 -2.79 61.37 10.20
C ALA A 362 -4.19 62.00 10.14
N ALA A 363 -4.53 62.66 11.25
CA ALA A 363 -5.59 63.66 11.44
C ALA A 363 -7.06 63.19 11.67
N GLY A 364 -7.46 63.23 12.94
CA GLY A 364 -8.40 64.25 13.43
C GLY A 364 -9.91 63.97 13.38
N GLY A 365 -10.59 64.20 14.52
CA GLY A 365 -11.96 64.73 14.50
C GLY A 365 -13.04 63.93 15.26
N GLU A 366 -13.25 64.35 16.50
CA GLU A 366 -14.51 64.47 17.27
C GLU A 366 -15.87 63.92 16.75
N GLY A 367 -16.71 63.46 17.70
CA GLY A 367 -18.17 63.45 17.61
C GLY A 367 -18.83 62.17 18.14
N ALA A 368 -19.03 62.01 19.45
CA ALA A 368 -20.24 62.40 20.21
C ALA A 368 -21.55 61.62 19.89
N ALA A 369 -21.92 60.78 20.86
CA ALA A 369 -23.20 60.80 21.59
C ALA A 369 -24.45 60.01 21.12
N ARG A 370 -25.03 59.31 22.13
CA ARG A 370 -26.44 58.90 22.37
C ARG A 370 -26.97 57.74 21.51
N GLY A 371 -27.66 56.72 22.03
CA GLY A 371 -28.32 56.51 23.32
C GLY A 371 -29.73 55.94 23.11
N ILE A 372 -30.18 55.08 24.04
CA ILE A 372 -31.57 54.57 24.23
C ILE A 372 -31.97 53.44 23.26
N GLY A 373 -32.55 52.29 23.65
CA GLY A 373 -33.06 51.80 24.92
C GLY A 373 -34.27 50.86 24.70
N VAL A 374 -34.34 49.80 25.52
CA VAL A 374 -35.58 49.27 26.15
C VAL A 374 -36.51 48.31 25.34
N SER A 375 -36.30 47.01 25.59
CA SER A 375 -37.21 46.06 26.29
C SER A 375 -38.39 45.32 25.62
N ARG A 376 -38.40 44.01 25.94
CA ARG A 376 -39.48 43.14 26.49
C ARG A 376 -40.71 42.75 25.63
N ARG A 377 -40.92 41.42 25.50
CA ARG A 377 -41.93 40.53 26.16
C ARG A 377 -42.05 39.24 25.31
N ARG A 378 -41.80 38.02 25.83
CA ARG A 378 -42.59 37.07 26.65
C ARG A 378 -43.90 36.51 26.03
N ARG A 379 -44.04 35.18 26.21
CA ARG A 379 -45.21 34.24 26.15
C ARG A 379 -45.54 33.66 24.76
N ALA A 380 -45.99 32.40 24.60
CA ALA A 380 -46.56 31.43 25.55
C ALA A 380 -46.30 29.95 25.15
N GLU A 381 -46.49 29.08 26.15
CA GLU A 381 -46.60 27.62 26.14
C GLU A 381 -47.80 27.08 25.35
N GLY A 382 -47.76 25.79 24.98
CA GLY A 382 -48.97 24.96 24.80
C GLY A 382 -48.81 23.72 23.90
N PRO A 383 -48.97 22.49 24.43
CA PRO A 383 -48.82 21.22 23.69
C PRO A 383 -50.16 20.58 23.27
N ARG A 384 -50.09 19.59 22.35
CA ARG A 384 -50.86 18.31 22.28
C ARG A 384 -51.01 17.83 20.82
N ARG A 385 -50.39 16.69 20.49
CA ARG A 385 -51.04 15.38 20.30
C ARG A 385 -50.00 14.30 20.10
#